data_AF-C3QRJ4-F1
#
_entry.id   AF-C3QRJ4-F1
#
_cell.length_a   1.000
_cell.length_b   1.000
_cell.length_c   1.000
_cell.angle_alpha   90.00
_cell.angle_beta   90.00
_cell.angle_gamma   90.00
#
_symmetry.space_group_name_H-M   'P 1'
#
loop_
_entity.id
_entity.type
_entity.pdbx_description
1 polymer ?
#
loop_
_entity_poly.entity_id
_entity_poly.type
_entity_poly.pdbx_seq_one_letter_code
_entity_poly.pdbx_strand_id
1 'polypeptide(L)' 'MDAQDVCLALNISKRALQTYRDNGLIPYSNIGGKFFYKEVDIQQILEEGLIKKRK' A
#
# COMPACT_ATOMS: atom_id res chain seq x y z
N MET A 1 9.61 -0.06 -3.34
CA MET A 1 9.28 -0.58 -1.99
C MET A 1 8.72 -1.99 -2.10
N ASP A 2 9.09 -2.85 -1.17
CA ASP A 2 8.46 -4.16 -1.02
C ASP A 2 7.19 -4.07 -0.14
N ALA A 3 6.48 -5.17 0.04
CA ALA A 3 5.24 -5.18 0.82
C ALA A 3 5.49 -4.84 2.31
N GLN A 4 6.68 -5.12 2.83
CA GLN A 4 7.05 -4.86 4.22
C GLN A 4 7.25 -3.36 4.46
N ASP A 5 8.02 -2.70 3.59
CA ASP A 5 8.23 -1.24 3.63
C ASP A 5 6.91 -0.48 3.52
N VAL A 6 6.00 -0.94 2.66
CA VAL A 6 4.67 -0.32 2.51
C VAL A 6 3.82 -0.49 3.76
N CYS A 7 3.84 -1.66 4.41
CA CYS A 7 3.15 -1.86 5.68
C CYS A 7 3.65 -0.90 6.75
N LEU A 8 4.97 -0.66 6.81
CA LEU A 8 5.59 0.26 7.76
C LEU A 8 5.24 1.72 7.45
N ALA A 9 5.36 2.13 6.19
CA ALA A 9 5.08 3.50 5.74
C ALA A 9 3.62 3.90 5.97
N LEU A 10 2.69 2.99 5.68
CA LEU A 10 1.25 3.21 5.89
C LEU A 10 0.80 2.90 7.32
N ASN A 11 1.68 2.30 8.14
CA ASN A 11 1.38 1.80 9.48
C ASN A 11 0.17 0.85 9.51
N ILE A 12 0.16 -0.10 8.58
CA ILE A 12 -0.92 -1.07 8.38
C ILE A 12 -0.40 -2.51 8.50
N SER A 13 -1.31 -3.44 8.80
CA SER A 13 -0.99 -4.86 8.80
C SER A 13 -0.93 -5.43 7.38
N LYS A 14 -0.26 -6.57 7.20
CA LYS A 14 -0.26 -7.32 5.92
C LYS A 14 -1.68 -7.64 5.44
N ARG A 15 -2.62 -7.87 6.36
CA ARG A 15 -4.03 -8.12 6.02
C ARG A 15 -4.72 -6.88 5.46
N ALA A 16 -4.46 -5.71 6.06
CA ALA A 16 -4.95 -4.45 5.52
C ALA A 16 -4.33 -4.15 4.14
N LEU A 17 -3.02 -4.37 3.96
CA LEU A 17 -2.35 -4.23 2.66
C LEU A 17 -2.99 -5.12 1.58
N GLN A 18 -3.32 -6.38 1.91
CA GLN A 18 -4.05 -7.28 1.01
C GLN A 18 -5.43 -6.71 0.65
N THR A 19 -6.23 -6.31 1.64
CA THR A 19 -7.55 -5.71 1.40
C THR A 19 -7.47 -4.44 0.54
N TYR A 20 -6.47 -3.59 0.76
CA TYR A 20 -6.28 -2.39 -0.05
C TYR A 20 -5.86 -2.71 -1.48
N ARG A 21 -5.03 -3.74 -1.67
CA ARG A 21 -4.69 -4.23 -3.01
C ARG A 21 -5.92 -4.79 -3.72
N ASP A 22 -6.72 -5.60 -3.03
CA ASP A 22 -7.93 -6.23 -3.57
C ASP A 22 -9.01 -5.18 -3.89
N ASN A 23 -9.08 -4.12 -3.08
CA ASN A 23 -9.95 -2.96 -3.31
C ASN A 23 -9.40 -1.98 -4.36
N GLY A 24 -8.18 -2.18 -4.86
CA GLY A 24 -7.52 -1.26 -5.81
C GLY A 24 -7.08 0.09 -5.22
N LEU A 25 -7.00 0.19 -3.90
CA LEU A 25 -6.59 1.40 -3.17
C LEU A 25 -5.08 1.63 -3.19
N ILE A 26 -4.28 0.55 -3.22
CA ILE A 26 -2.82 0.64 -3.32
C ILE A 26 -2.40 0.14 -4.70
N PRO A 27 -1.90 1.04 -5.58
CA PRO A 27 -1.31 0.65 -6.85
C PRO A 27 -0.10 -0.24 -6.61
N TYR A 28 -0.05 -1.34 -7.35
CA TYR A 28 1.08 -2.25 -7.34
C TYR A 28 1.52 -2.54 -8.77
N SER A 29 2.80 -2.77 -8.94
CA SER A 29 3.41 -3.24 -10.18
C SER A 29 3.87 -4.67 -9.98
N ASN A 30 3.43 -5.61 -10.81
CA ASN A 30 3.98 -6.96 -10.81
C ASN A 30 5.08 -7.03 -11.86
N ILE A 31 6.31 -7.26 -11.42
CA ILE A 31 7.47 -7.44 -12.32
C ILE A 31 8.09 -8.78 -11.97
N GLY A 32 8.01 -9.74 -12.88
CA GLY A 32 8.59 -11.07 -12.70
C GLY A 32 8.04 -11.84 -11.49
N GLY A 33 6.75 -11.69 -11.17
CA GLY A 33 6.11 -12.37 -10.04
C GLY A 33 6.31 -11.70 -8.69
N LYS A 34 7.08 -10.61 -8.61
CA LYS A 34 7.23 -9.80 -7.39
C LYS A 34 6.35 -8.55 -7.46
N PHE A 35 5.73 -8.23 -6.32
CA PHE A 35 4.96 -7.00 -6.15
C PHE A 35 5.89 -5.86 -5.76
N PHE A 36 5.87 -4.80 -6.56
CA PHE A 36 6.59 -3.57 -6.34
C PHE A 36 5.61 -2.43 -6.14
N TYR A 37 5.92 -1.57 -5.18
CA TYR A 37 5.16 -0.37 -4.90
C TYR A 37 6.06 0.84 -5.11
N LYS A 38 5.49 1.87 -5.74
CA LYS A 38 6.19 3.14 -5.94
C LYS A 38 5.96 4.04 -4.73
N GLU A 39 7.01 4.69 -4.27
CA GLU A 39 6.94 5.62 -3.14
C GLU A 39 5.96 6.76 -3.41
N VAL A 40 5.93 7.28 -4.63
CA VAL A 40 5.00 8.35 -5.04
C VAL A 40 3.53 7.93 -4.86
N ASP A 41 3.19 6.69 -5.23
CA ASP A 41 1.82 6.18 -5.09
C ASP A 41 1.46 6.05 -3.60
N ILE A 42 2.39 5.55 -2.78
CA ILE A 42 2.19 5.42 -1.33
C ILE A 42 2.03 6.79 -0.66
N GLN A 43 2.85 7.78 -1.04
CA GLN A 43 2.74 9.15 -0.55
C GLN A 43 1.42 9.80 -0.94
N GLN A 44 0.96 9.62 -2.18
CA GLN A 44 -0.35 10.12 -2.62
C GLN A 44 -1.48 9.52 -1.79
N ILE A 45 -1.44 8.23 -1.50
CA ILE A 45 -2.46 7.55 -0.67
C ILE A 45 -2.47 8.09 0.77
N LEU A 46 -1.29 8.38 1.32
CA LEU A 46 -1.12 9.03 2.63
C LEU A 46 -1.70 10.45 2.63
N GLU A 47 -1.45 11.22 1.57
CA GLU A 47 -1.88 12.61 1.41
C GLU A 47 -3.38 12.72 1.14
N GLU A 48 -3.92 11.88 0.26
CA GLU A 48 -5.36 11.76 -0.02
C GLU A 48 -6.14 11.17 1.17
N GLY A 49 -5.45 10.59 2.15
CA GLY A 49 -6.06 10.02 3.34
C GLY A 49 -6.96 8.82 3.04
N LEU A 50 -6.68 8.09 1.94
CA LEU A 50 -7.44 6.91 1.53
C LEU A 50 -7.36 5.78 2.57
N ILE A 51 -6.30 5.76 3.37
CA ILE A 51 -6.10 4.82 4.48
C ILE A 51 -6.42 5.55 5.79
N LYS A 52 -7.72 5.71 6.06
CA LYS A 52 -8.18 6.22 7.36
C LYS A 52 -7.98 5.16 8.42
N LYS A 53 -7.11 5.44 9.40
CA LYS A 53 -7.10 4.75 10.69
C LYS A 53 -8.50 4.91 11.29
N ARG A 54 -9.31 3.84 11.31
CA ARG A 54 -10.50 3.85 12.16
C ARG A 54 -10.00 3.98 13.60
N LYS A 55 -10.39 5.09 14.23
CA LYS A 55 -10.11 5.41 15.62
C LYS A 55 -10.96 4.56 16.53
#